data_AF-A0A257LJ81-F1
#
_entry.id   AF-A0A257LJ81-F1
#
_cell.length_a   1.000
_cell.length_b   1.000
_cell.length_c   1.000
_cell.angle_alpha   90.00
_cell.angle_beta   90.00
_cell.angle_gamma   90.00
#
_symmetry.space_group_name_H-M   'P 1'
#
loop_
_entity.id
_entity.type
_entity.pdbx_description
1 polymer ?
#
loop_
_entity_poly.entity_id
_entity_poly.type
_entity_poly.pdbx_seq_one_letter_code
_entity_poly.pdbx_strand_id
1 'polypeptide(L)'
;MLPTNATLGLTLFWALLGLAVSWFPNQASTWWLLGGLFALVLLVDALRLRFRKPVEVIRRLPGRFALGDSGEVRLTISNPGEQAIDLEVFDGIPPGADAPTMPWQGSVPG
;
A
#
# COMPACT_ATOMS: atom_id res chain seq x y z
N MET A 1 -3.59 8.06 3.21
CA MET A 1 -3.93 6.72 2.70
C MET A 1 -5.31 6.82 2.06
N LEU A 2 -5.41 6.63 0.74
CA LEU A 2 -6.71 6.51 0.08
C LEU A 2 -7.19 5.06 0.26
N PRO A 3 -8.45 4.82 0.67
CA PRO A 3 -8.99 3.47 0.71
C PRO A 3 -9.01 2.87 -0.70
N THR A 4 -8.66 1.58 -0.81
CA THR A 4 -8.69 0.88 -2.10
C THR A 4 -10.13 0.73 -2.60
N ASN A 5 -10.31 0.62 -3.92
CA ASN A 5 -11.62 0.38 -4.53
C ASN A 5 -12.30 -0.88 -3.97
N ALA A 6 -11.51 -1.91 -3.67
CA ALA A 6 -12.00 -3.14 -3.05
C ALA A 6 -12.58 -2.89 -1.64
N THR A 7 -11.88 -2.12 -0.79
CA THR A 7 -12.39 -1.78 0.55
C THR A 7 -13.68 -0.95 0.48
N LEU A 8 -13.79 -0.02 -0.48
CA LEU A 8 -15.01 0.77 -0.71
C LEU A 8 -16.17 -0.14 -1.14
N GLY A 9 -15.94 -1.01 -2.12
CA GLY A 9 -16.94 -1.96 -2.61
C GLY A 9 -17.42 -2.92 -1.52
N LEU A 10 -16.52 -3.45 -0.71
CA LEU A 10 -16.84 -4.37 0.39
C LEU A 10 -17.66 -3.68 1.48
N THR A 11 -17.29 -2.44 1.84
CA THR A 11 -18.04 -1.65 2.84
C THR A 11 -19.44 -1.29 2.33
N LEU A 12 -19.57 -0.93 1.05
CA LEU A 12 -20.86 -0.66 0.43
C LEU A 12 -21.73 -1.92 0.38
N PHE A 13 -21.16 -3.05 -0.01
CA PHE A 13 -21.85 -4.34 -0.03
C PHE A 13 -22.35 -4.71 1.37
N TRP A 14 -21.51 -4.56 2.40
CA TRP A 14 -21.89 -4.78 3.79
C TRP A 14 -23.07 -3.88 4.22
N ALA A 15 -23.03 -2.59 3.86
CA ALA A 15 -24.11 -1.65 4.15
C ALA A 15 -25.44 -2.03 3.47
N LEU A 16 -25.40 -2.44 2.19
CA LEU A 16 -26.58 -2.89 1.45
C LEU A 16 -27.18 -4.18 2.04
N LEU A 17 -26.33 -5.10 2.51
CA LEU A 17 -26.78 -6.33 3.16
C LEU A 17 -27.49 -6.00 4.49
N GLY A 18 -26.99 -5.03 5.24
CA GLY A 18 -27.63 -4.57 6.48
C GLY A 18 -28.98 -3.90 6.22
N LEU A 19 -29.06 -3.08 5.17
CA LEU A 19 -30.31 -2.51 4.70
C LEU A 19 -31.31 -3.61 4.34
N ALA A 20 -30.91 -4.63 3.58
CA ALA A 20 -31.78 -5.75 3.20
C ALA A 20 -32.28 -6.56 4.41
N VAL A 21 -31.41 -6.81 5.41
CA VAL A 21 -31.78 -7.51 6.64
C VAL A 21 -32.81 -6.72 7.47
N SER A 22 -32.79 -5.38 7.41
CA SER A 22 -33.74 -4.56 8.17
C SER A 22 -35.21 -4.82 7.83
N TRP A 23 -35.50 -5.37 6.64
CA TRP A 23 -36.86 -5.80 6.24
C TRP A 23 -37.29 -7.15 6.84
N PHE A 24 -36.37 -7.95 7.40
CA PHE A 24 -36.63 -9.29 7.92
C PHE A 24 -36.16 -9.44 9.37
N PRO A 25 -36.92 -8.91 10.36
CA PRO A 25 -36.47 -8.84 11.75
C PRO A 25 -36.19 -10.22 12.40
N ASN A 26 -36.82 -11.30 11.91
CA ASN A 26 -36.54 -12.67 12.37
C ASN A 26 -35.13 -13.18 12.01
N GLN A 27 -34.38 -12.48 11.14
CA GLN A 27 -33.04 -12.88 10.69
C GLN A 27 -31.91 -12.14 11.45
N ALA A 28 -32.23 -11.41 12.51
CA ALA A 28 -31.27 -10.59 13.25
C ALA A 28 -30.08 -11.40 13.81
N SER A 29 -30.30 -12.65 14.25
CA SER A 29 -29.24 -13.53 14.75
C SER A 29 -28.22 -13.89 13.67
N THR A 30 -28.70 -14.25 12.47
CA THR A 30 -27.86 -14.55 11.29
C THR A 30 -27.04 -13.34 10.88
N TRP A 31 -27.62 -12.14 10.94
CA TRP A 31 -26.92 -10.90 10.63
C TRP A 31 -25.76 -10.60 11.58
N TRP A 32 -25.99 -10.74 12.89
CA TRP A 32 -24.91 -10.59 13.88
C TRP A 32 -23.79 -11.62 13.70
N LEU A 33 -24.14 -12.86 13.35
CA LEU A 33 -23.14 -13.90 13.07
C LEU A 33 -22.28 -13.54 11.85
N LEU A 34 -22.91 -13.12 10.75
CA LEU A 34 -22.19 -12.64 9.56
C LEU A 34 -21.32 -11.42 9.87
N GLY A 35 -21.81 -10.51 10.70
CA GLY A 35 -21.07 -9.31 11.12
C GLY A 35 -19.86 -9.65 11.97
N GLY A 36 -20.00 -10.61 12.88
CA GLY A 36 -18.88 -11.14 13.66
C GLY A 36 -17.82 -11.78 12.77
N LEU A 37 -18.22 -12.58 11.77
CA LEU A 37 -17.29 -13.19 10.82
C LEU A 37 -16.58 -12.13 9.96
N PHE A 38 -17.32 -11.11 9.50
CA PHE A 38 -16.76 -9.99 8.75
C PHE A 38 -15.73 -9.21 9.58
N ALA A 39 -16.06 -8.89 10.83
CA ALA A 39 -15.15 -8.22 11.76
C ALA A 39 -13.89 -9.06 12.02
N LEU A 40 -14.00 -10.39 12.11
CA LEU A 40 -12.86 -11.29 12.26
C LEU A 40 -11.93 -11.24 11.05
N VAL A 41 -12.48 -11.23 9.83
CA VAL A 41 -11.68 -11.09 8.59
C VAL A 41 -10.92 -9.76 8.59
N LEU A 42 -11.58 -8.66 8.93
CA LEU A 42 -10.93 -7.34 9.02
C LEU A 42 -9.84 -7.31 10.11
N LEU A 43 -10.06 -7.99 11.24
CA LEU A 43 -9.08 -8.08 12.31
C LEU A 43 -7.83 -8.84 11.83
N VAL A 44 -8.00 -9.98 11.17
CA VAL A 44 -6.89 -10.75 10.61
C VAL A 44 -6.11 -9.93 9.58
N ASP A 45 -6.79 -9.20 8.71
CA ASP A 45 -6.17 -8.31 7.74
C ASP A 45 -5.36 -7.19 8.42
N ALA A 46 -5.94 -6.53 9.42
CA ALA A 46 -5.27 -5.49 10.20
C ALA A 46 -4.03 -6.01 10.95
N LEU A 47 -4.11 -7.21 11.54
CA LEU A 47 -2.96 -7.85 12.18
C LEU A 47 -1.87 -8.15 11.16
N ARG A 48 -2.22 -8.74 10.01
CA ARG A 48 -1.25 -9.00 8.93
C ARG A 48 -0.53 -7.72 8.51
N LEU A 49 -1.27 -6.63 8.31
CA LEU A 49 -0.70 -5.34 7.94
C LEU A 49 0.20 -4.78 9.05
N ARG A 50 -0.18 -4.91 10.33
CA ARG A 50 0.61 -4.47 11.48
C ARG A 50 1.97 -5.17 11.58
N PHE A 51 2.05 -6.43 11.15
CA PHE A 51 3.28 -7.23 11.18
C PHE A 51 4.05 -7.23 9.85
N ARG A 52 3.57 -6.54 8.80
CA ARG A 52 4.33 -6.37 7.57
C ARG A 52 5.54 -5.47 7.82
N LYS A 53 6.71 -5.93 7.37
CA LYS A 53 7.93 -5.14 7.40
C LYS A 53 7.85 -4.04 6.32
N PRO A 54 8.30 -2.82 6.61
CA PRO A 54 8.32 -1.75 5.63
C PRO A 54 9.38 -2.01 4.56
N VAL A 55 9.17 -1.42 3.38
CA VAL A 55 10.19 -1.35 2.33
C VAL A 55 11.31 -0.45 2.81
N GLU A 56 12.55 -0.90 2.66
CA GLU A 56 13.72 -0.12 2.99
C GLU A 56 14.30 0.50 1.72
N VAL A 57 14.54 1.82 1.76
CA VAL A 57 15.17 2.55 0.65
C VAL A 57 16.40 3.26 1.18
N ILE A 58 17.56 2.90 0.65
CA ILE A 58 18.84 3.52 0.99
C ILE A 58 19.27 4.39 -0.19
N ARG A 59 19.55 5.66 0.08
CA ARG A 59 20.07 6.62 -0.89
C ARG A 59 21.54 6.90 -0.64
N ARG A 60 22.38 6.72 -1.66
CA ARG A 60 23.80 7.09 -1.62
C ARG A 60 24.06 8.18 -2.65
N LEU A 61 24.54 9.31 -2.15
CA LEU A 61 24.94 10.47 -2.94
C LEU A 61 26.46 10.48 -3.14
N PRO A 62 26.95 11.07 -4.24
CA PRO A 62 28.36 11.40 -4.35
C PRO A 62 28.71 12.45 -3.27
N GLY A 63 29.96 12.42 -2.78
CA GLY A 63 30.43 13.37 -1.77
C GLY A 63 30.43 14.83 -2.24
N ARG A 64 30.42 15.05 -3.57
CA ARG A 64 30.23 16.36 -4.22
C ARG A 64 29.53 16.18 -5.57
N PHE A 65 28.69 17.13 -5.93
CA PHE A 65 28.17 17.28 -7.29
C PHE A 65 28.98 18.37 -7.99
N ALA A 66 29.84 17.98 -8.92
CA ALA A 66 30.55 18.94 -9.74
C ALA A 66 29.57 19.59 -10.73
N LEU A 67 29.59 20.92 -10.81
CA LEU A 67 28.71 21.66 -11.71
C LEU A 67 29.05 21.33 -13.17
N GLY A 68 28.03 20.94 -13.94
CA GLY A 68 28.18 20.58 -15.35
C GLY A 68 28.58 19.14 -15.61
N ASP A 69 28.92 18.37 -14.56
CA ASP A 69 29.26 16.95 -14.68
C ASP A 69 28.12 16.04 -14.21
N SER A 70 28.01 14.87 -14.84
CA SER A 70 27.10 13.82 -14.39
C SER A 70 27.60 13.20 -13.07
N GLY A 71 26.71 13.02 -12.10
CA GLY A 71 26.98 12.32 -10.85
C GLY A 71 26.06 11.11 -10.68
N GLU A 72 26.62 9.96 -10.26
CA GLU A 72 25.82 8.77 -9.97
C GLU A 72 25.19 8.88 -8.58
N VAL A 73 23.86 8.79 -8.52
CA VAL A 73 23.10 8.60 -7.29
C VAL A 73 22.57 7.17 -7.28
N ARG A 74 22.88 6.43 -6.22
CA ARG A 74 22.43 5.04 -6.08
C ARG A 74 21.28 4.94 -5.09
N LEU A 75 20.16 4.45 -5.56
CA LEU A 75 19.04 4.01 -4.72
C LEU A 75 19.08 2.49 -4.62
N THR A 76 19.01 1.96 -3.40
CA THR A 76 18.89 0.53 -3.13
C THR A 76 17.58 0.30 -2.42
N ILE A 77 16.68 -0.43 -3.07
CA ILE A 77 15.35 -0.77 -2.54
C ILE A 77 15.40 -2.22 -2.09
N SER A 78 15.03 -2.47 -0.84
CA SER A 78 14.89 -3.81 -0.28
C SER A 78 13.47 -4.01 0.21
N ASN A 79 12.84 -5.08 -0.26
CA ASN A 79 11.55 -5.52 0.22
C ASN A 79 11.76 -6.75 1.11
N PRO A 80 11.70 -6.61 2.44
CA PRO A 80 11.91 -7.72 3.36
C PRO A 80 10.66 -8.62 3.57
N GLY A 81 9.57 -8.37 2.83
CA GLY A 81 8.34 -9.16 2.87
C GLY A 81 8.29 -10.20 1.78
N GLU A 82 7.57 -11.30 1.98
CA GLU A 82 7.57 -12.47 1.07
C GLU A 82 6.88 -12.24 -0.29
N GLN A 83 6.18 -11.12 -0.46
CA GLN A 83 5.41 -10.81 -1.67
C GLN A 83 6.12 -9.72 -2.45
N ALA A 84 6.21 -9.88 -3.77
CA ALA A 84 6.67 -8.80 -4.64
C ALA A 84 5.77 -7.56 -4.52
N ILE A 85 6.38 -6.39 -4.62
CA ILE A 85 5.69 -5.11 -4.52
C ILE A 85 5.98 -4.25 -5.74
N ASP A 86 4.94 -3.67 -6.31
CA ASP A 86 5.07 -2.69 -7.38
C ASP A 86 5.19 -1.29 -6.76
N LEU A 87 6.24 -0.57 -7.14
CA LEU A 87 6.57 0.73 -6.59
C LEU A 87 6.86 1.73 -7.70
N GLU A 88 6.54 2.98 -7.42
CA GLU A 88 7.02 4.14 -8.16
C GLU A 88 7.85 5.01 -7.22
N VAL A 89 9.07 5.33 -7.63
CA VAL A 89 10.06 6.03 -6.80
C VAL A 89 10.40 7.38 -7.39
N PHE A 90 10.32 8.41 -6.54
CA PHE A 90 10.66 9.78 -6.85
C PHE A 90 11.83 10.22 -5.94
N ASP A 91 12.90 10.77 -6.53
CA ASP A 91 14.10 11.19 -5.78
C ASP A 91 14.17 12.70 -5.48
N GLY A 92 13.15 13.48 -5.89
CA GLY A 92 13.12 14.93 -5.65
C GLY A 92 14.28 15.67 -6.31
N ILE A 93 14.45 15.49 -7.63
CA ILE A 93 15.54 16.08 -8.42
C ILE A 93 15.52 17.61 -8.25
N PRO A 94 16.66 18.24 -7.89
CA PRO A 94 16.70 19.68 -7.68
C PRO A 94 16.53 20.46 -8.98
N PRO A 95 16.04 21.72 -8.93
CA PRO A 95 15.92 22.57 -10.12
C PRO A 95 17.27 22.72 -10.84
N GLY A 96 17.27 22.53 -12.17
CA GLY A 96 18.48 22.63 -13.00
C GLY A 96 19.31 21.35 -13.07
N ALA A 97 18.91 20.27 -12.40
CA ALA A 97 19.43 18.93 -12.61
C ALA A 97 18.40 18.05 -13.35
N ASP A 98 18.89 17.01 -14.01
CA ASP A 98 18.07 16.02 -14.68
C ASP A 98 18.53 14.61 -14.30
N ALA A 99 17.58 13.68 -14.20
CA ALA A 99 17.83 12.26 -13.97
C ALA A 99 16.90 11.44 -14.88
N PRO A 100 17.38 11.03 -16.07
CA PRO A 100 16.54 10.40 -17.10
C PRO A 100 15.86 9.09 -16.66
N THR A 101 16.36 8.45 -15.61
CA THR A 101 15.83 7.19 -15.08
C THR A 101 14.72 7.39 -14.04
N MET A 102 14.26 8.63 -13.83
CA MET A 102 13.26 9.01 -12.84
C MET A 102 11.99 9.61 -13.47
N PRO A 103 10.80 9.38 -12.88
CA PRO A 103 10.55 8.44 -11.79
C PRO A 103 10.79 7.00 -12.23
N TRP A 104 11.30 6.18 -11.31
CA TRP A 104 11.50 4.76 -11.59
C TRP A 104 10.25 3.99 -11.19
N GLN A 105 9.79 3.09 -12.06
CA GLN A 105 8.69 2.17 -11.79
C GLN A 105 9.17 0.73 -11.96
N GLY A 106 8.80 -0.13 -11.03
CA GLY A 106 9.12 -1.56 -11.14
C GLY A 106 8.65 -2.39 -9.96
N SER A 107 8.80 -3.71 -10.13
CA SER A 107 8.46 -4.70 -9.12
C SER A 107 9.70 -5.11 -8.34
N VAL A 108 9.63 -5.06 -7.01
CA VAL A 108 10.72 -5.47 -6.11
C VAL A 108 10.33 -6.79 -5.45
N PRO A 109 11.06 -7.90 -5.72
CA PRO A 109 10.78 -9.19 -5.11
C PRO A 109 11.05 -9.16 -3.61
N GLY A 110 10.44 -10.11 -2.90
CA GLY A 110 10.66 -10.34 -1.48
C GLY A 110 11.96 -11.03 -1.12
#